data_AF-W1V5R8-F1
#
_entry.id   AF-W1V5R8-F1
#
_cell.length_a   1.000
_cell.length_b   1.000
_cell.length_c   1.000
_cell.angle_alpha   90.00
_cell.angle_beta   90.00
_cell.angle_gamma   90.00
#
_symmetry.space_group_name_H-M   'P 1'
#
loop_
_entity.id
_entity.type
_entity.pdbx_description
1 polymer ?
#
loop_
_entity_poly.entity_id
_entity_poly.type
_entity_poly.pdbx_seq_one_letter_code
_entity_poly.pdbx_strand_id
1 'polypeptide(L)'
;PTYAENNFSPEFPSERVDIVYLCSPNNPTGTVLSRARLAEWIKWCKDNDAILMFDSAYEAFISTEDTVKSIYEIEGAREVAIEFRSFSKTAGFTGTRCAYAVVPKEVTGKTKSGERQPLNPMWNRRQCTKFNGVPYIIQRGAEAVYTKEGREQTRANIA
;
A
#
# COMPACT_ATOMS: atom_id res chain seq x y z
N PRO A 1 10.68 10.99 -9.93
CA PRO A 1 10.36 12.02 -8.89
C PRO A 1 9.06 12.76 -9.22
N THR A 2 8.40 13.35 -8.23
CA THR A 2 7.12 14.08 -8.41
C THR A 2 7.37 15.58 -8.39
N TYR A 3 6.94 16.28 -9.43
CA TYR A 3 7.13 17.73 -9.60
C TYR A 3 5.79 18.39 -10.00
N ALA A 4 5.69 19.71 -9.89
CA ALA A 4 4.48 20.40 -10.32
C ALA A 4 4.26 20.25 -11.84
N GLU A 5 5.35 20.25 -12.61
CA GLU A 5 5.38 20.20 -14.07
C GLU A 5 4.90 18.86 -14.63
N ASN A 6 5.02 17.78 -13.87
CA ASN A 6 4.51 16.45 -14.24
C ASN A 6 3.20 16.09 -13.53
N ASN A 7 2.48 17.09 -13.00
CA ASN A 7 1.25 16.91 -12.21
C ASN A 7 1.44 15.94 -11.04
N PHE A 8 2.64 15.96 -10.44
CA PHE A 8 3.07 15.05 -9.38
C PHE A 8 2.91 13.55 -9.71
N SER A 9 2.87 13.21 -11.00
CA SER A 9 2.91 11.83 -11.50
C SER A 9 4.35 11.49 -11.88
N PRO A 10 5.03 10.60 -11.13
CA PRO A 10 6.43 10.33 -11.39
C PRO A 10 6.61 9.57 -12.70
N GLU A 11 7.64 9.93 -13.47
CA GLU A 11 8.07 9.15 -14.64
C GLU A 11 8.69 7.81 -14.23
N PHE A 12 8.77 6.89 -15.19
CA PHE A 12 9.44 5.61 -15.00
C PHE A 12 10.96 5.81 -14.91
N PRO A 13 11.65 5.07 -14.02
CA PRO A 13 13.10 5.16 -13.95
C PRO A 13 13.74 4.60 -15.23
N SER A 14 14.79 5.25 -15.70
CA SER A 14 15.59 4.82 -16.85
C SER A 14 16.59 3.72 -16.50
N GLU A 15 16.95 3.62 -15.21
CA GLU A 15 17.85 2.60 -14.68
C GLU A 15 17.08 1.44 -14.06
N ARG A 16 17.75 0.29 -13.94
CA ARG A 16 17.17 -0.87 -13.26
C ARG A 16 17.00 -0.57 -11.77
N VAL A 17 15.78 -0.74 -11.28
CA VAL A 17 15.45 -0.71 -9.85
C VAL A 17 14.71 -1.98 -9.47
N ASP A 18 15.03 -2.55 -8.31
CA ASP A 18 14.35 -3.75 -7.81
C ASP A 18 13.08 -3.42 -7.00
N ILE A 19 12.98 -2.18 -6.49
CA ILE A 19 11.87 -1.74 -5.64
C ILE A 19 11.42 -0.34 -6.05
N VAL A 20 10.09 -0.17 -6.18
CA VAL A 20 9.43 1.11 -6.41
C VAL A 20 8.59 1.44 -5.17
N TYR A 21 8.70 2.67 -4.66
CA TYR A 21 7.82 3.18 -3.61
C TYR A 21 6.83 4.17 -4.21
N LEU A 22 5.54 3.90 -4.09
CA LEU A 22 4.47 4.85 -4.43
C LEU A 22 3.60 5.10 -3.21
N CYS A 23 3.23 6.36 -3.01
CA CYS A 23 2.30 6.78 -1.98
C CYS A 23 1.13 7.49 -2.69
N SER A 24 -0.07 6.94 -2.58
CA SER A 24 -1.27 7.47 -3.24
C SER A 24 -2.51 7.21 -2.36
N PRO A 25 -3.13 8.24 -1.76
CA PRO A 25 -2.78 9.66 -1.87
C PRO A 25 -1.39 10.00 -1.33
N ASN A 26 -0.66 10.84 -2.07
CA ASN A 26 0.71 11.19 -1.76
C ASN A 26 0.78 12.15 -0.55
N ASN A 27 1.67 11.86 0.39
CA ASN A 27 2.15 12.83 1.37
C ASN A 27 3.55 13.32 0.92
N PRO A 28 3.80 14.63 0.72
CA PRO A 28 2.99 15.78 1.16
C PRO A 28 2.03 16.39 0.13
N THR A 29 2.03 15.94 -1.14
CA THR A 29 1.37 16.70 -2.22
C THR A 29 -0.15 16.57 -2.27
N GLY A 30 -0.73 15.56 -1.62
CA GLY A 30 -2.15 15.20 -1.70
C GLY A 30 -2.55 14.52 -3.01
N THR A 31 -1.64 14.39 -3.97
CA THR A 31 -1.93 13.86 -5.31
C THR A 31 -2.35 12.41 -5.25
N VAL A 32 -3.37 12.06 -6.04
CA VAL A 32 -3.85 10.68 -6.21
C VAL A 32 -3.57 10.24 -7.63
N LEU A 33 -2.91 9.08 -7.80
CA LEU A 33 -2.66 8.52 -9.12
C LEU A 33 -3.95 7.93 -9.68
N SER A 34 -4.18 8.14 -10.98
CA SER A 34 -5.36 7.58 -11.65
C SER A 34 -5.29 6.07 -11.76
N ARG A 35 -6.45 5.42 -11.96
CA ARG A 35 -6.51 3.97 -12.23
C ARG A 35 -5.60 3.58 -13.40
N ALA A 36 -5.62 4.36 -14.48
CA ALA A 36 -4.78 4.13 -15.65
C ALA A 36 -3.29 4.20 -15.31
N ARG A 37 -2.86 5.25 -14.59
CA ARG A 37 -1.45 5.40 -14.22
C ARG A 37 -0.96 4.29 -13.30
N LEU A 38 -1.80 3.84 -12.37
CA LEU A 38 -1.49 2.69 -11.51
C LEU A 38 -1.36 1.40 -12.32
N ALA A 39 -2.22 1.17 -13.33
CA ALA A 39 -2.09 0.03 -14.22
C ALA A 39 -0.78 0.05 -15.02
N GLU A 40 -0.34 1.22 -15.48
CA GLU A 40 0.97 1.37 -16.13
C GLU A 40 2.12 1.03 -15.19
N TRP A 41 2.06 1.44 -13.92
CA TRP A 41 3.05 1.07 -12.90
C TRP A 41 3.08 -0.43 -12.63
N ILE A 42 1.92 -1.09 -12.51
CA ILE A 42 1.86 -2.55 -12.37
C ILE A 42 2.52 -3.23 -13.56
N LYS A 43 2.17 -2.82 -14.78
CA LYS A 43 2.79 -3.37 -16.00
C LYS A 43 4.31 -3.15 -15.99
N TRP A 44 4.76 -1.94 -15.69
CA TRP A 44 6.17 -1.60 -15.64
C TRP A 44 6.93 -2.46 -14.62
N CYS A 45 6.37 -2.65 -13.41
CA CYS A 45 6.96 -3.52 -12.40
C CYS A 45 7.08 -4.98 -12.86
N LYS A 46 6.07 -5.51 -13.55
CA LYS A 46 6.10 -6.86 -14.13
C LYS A 46 7.20 -7.00 -15.19
N ASP A 47 7.29 -6.04 -16.10
CA ASP A 47 8.27 -6.06 -17.20
C ASP A 47 9.72 -5.92 -16.71
N ASN A 48 9.93 -5.24 -15.58
CA ASN A 48 11.27 -4.91 -15.06
C ASN A 48 11.70 -5.76 -13.85
N ASP A 49 10.90 -6.77 -13.47
CA ASP A 49 11.13 -7.60 -12.28
C ASP A 49 11.27 -6.78 -10.98
N ALA A 50 10.48 -5.72 -10.87
CA ALA A 50 10.49 -4.80 -9.74
C ALA A 50 9.29 -5.04 -8.82
N ILE A 51 9.47 -4.81 -7.52
CA ILE A 51 8.42 -4.91 -6.51
C ILE A 51 7.87 -3.51 -6.19
N LEU A 52 6.56 -3.36 -6.26
CA LEU A 52 5.87 -2.14 -5.87
C LEU A 52 5.53 -2.17 -4.37
N MET A 53 6.10 -1.25 -3.61
CA MET A 53 5.72 -0.93 -2.25
C MET A 53 4.72 0.24 -2.28
N PHE A 54 3.45 -0.07 -2.10
CA PHE A 54 2.34 0.87 -2.25
C PHE A 54 1.81 1.33 -0.89
N ASP A 55 2.03 2.59 -0.55
CA ASP A 55 1.47 3.22 0.65
C ASP A 55 0.10 3.84 0.36
N SER A 56 -0.92 3.28 1.00
CA SER A 56 -2.33 3.67 0.89
C SER A 56 -2.88 4.24 2.20
N ALA A 57 -2.04 4.78 3.08
CA ALA A 57 -2.43 5.25 4.43
C ALA A 57 -3.47 6.39 4.46
N TYR A 58 -3.72 7.06 3.33
CA TYR A 58 -4.70 8.14 3.19
C TYR A 58 -5.86 7.77 2.26
N GLU A 59 -6.06 6.48 1.93
CA GLU A 59 -7.14 6.01 1.07
C GLU A 59 -8.53 6.53 1.46
N ALA A 60 -8.74 6.74 2.76
CA ALA A 60 -10.06 7.08 3.29
C ALA A 60 -10.49 8.49 2.88
N PHE A 61 -9.53 9.34 2.50
CA PHE A 61 -9.71 10.72 2.08
C PHE A 61 -9.84 10.88 0.55
N ILE A 62 -9.79 9.78 -0.20
CA ILE A 62 -10.03 9.81 -1.65
C ILE A 62 -11.49 10.20 -1.90
N SER A 63 -11.69 11.33 -2.56
CA SER A 63 -12.98 11.86 -3.00
C SER A 63 -13.21 11.74 -4.51
N THR A 64 -12.16 11.45 -5.29
CA THR A 64 -12.23 11.33 -6.75
C THR A 64 -12.66 9.93 -7.18
N GLU A 65 -13.36 9.83 -8.31
CA GLU A 65 -13.82 8.54 -8.86
C GLU A 65 -12.80 7.88 -9.80
N ASP A 66 -11.87 8.66 -10.39
CA ASP A 66 -10.86 8.15 -11.34
C ASP A 66 -9.64 7.51 -10.65
N THR A 67 -9.85 6.71 -9.62
CA THR A 67 -8.76 6.03 -8.89
C THR A 67 -9.27 4.80 -8.15
N VAL A 68 -8.40 4.18 -7.36
CA VAL A 68 -8.69 2.99 -6.54
C VAL A 68 -8.33 3.26 -5.08
N LYS A 69 -9.07 2.65 -4.16
CA LYS A 69 -8.74 2.71 -2.73
C LYS A 69 -7.72 1.64 -2.36
N SER A 70 -7.60 0.56 -3.15
CA SER A 70 -6.55 -0.44 -3.05
C SER A 70 -5.85 -0.69 -4.38
N ILE A 71 -4.54 -0.86 -4.34
CA ILE A 71 -3.76 -1.25 -5.52
C ILE A 71 -4.23 -2.60 -6.10
N TYR A 72 -4.83 -3.47 -5.28
CA TYR A 72 -5.33 -4.77 -5.70
C TYR A 72 -6.65 -4.72 -6.47
N GLU A 73 -7.24 -3.54 -6.65
CA GLU A 73 -8.32 -3.31 -7.63
C GLU A 73 -7.81 -3.23 -9.07
N ILE A 74 -6.48 -3.23 -9.26
CA ILE A 74 -5.80 -3.27 -10.54
C ILE A 74 -5.36 -4.70 -10.83
N GLU A 75 -5.71 -5.20 -12.02
CA GLU A 75 -5.33 -6.55 -12.44
C GLU A 75 -3.80 -6.72 -12.47
N GLY A 76 -3.33 -7.89 -12.03
CA GLY A 76 -1.91 -8.22 -11.96
C GLY A 76 -1.16 -7.60 -10.77
N ALA A 77 -1.77 -6.70 -10.00
CA ALA A 77 -1.11 -6.08 -8.85
C ALA A 77 -0.64 -7.09 -7.80
N ARG A 78 -1.37 -8.20 -7.61
CA ARG A 78 -1.01 -9.26 -6.65
C ARG A 78 0.34 -9.91 -6.92
N GLU A 79 0.83 -9.87 -8.16
CA GLU A 79 2.10 -10.50 -8.55
C GLU A 79 3.32 -9.64 -8.22
N VAL A 80 3.14 -8.32 -8.05
CA VAL A 80 4.24 -7.36 -7.92
C VAL A 80 4.10 -6.37 -6.76
N ALA A 81 2.93 -6.22 -6.16
CA ALA A 81 2.66 -5.20 -5.16
C ALA A 81 2.58 -5.75 -3.72
N ILE A 82 3.08 -4.94 -2.79
CA ILE A 82 2.86 -5.04 -1.35
C ILE A 82 2.22 -3.73 -0.91
N GLU A 83 1.10 -3.80 -0.20
CA GLU A 83 0.32 -2.63 0.20
C GLU A 83 0.45 -2.36 1.70
N PHE A 84 0.61 -1.08 2.06
CA PHE A 84 0.67 -0.60 3.44
C PHE A 84 -0.53 0.28 3.76
N ARG A 85 -1.09 0.07 4.95
CA ARG A 85 -2.33 0.70 5.42
C ARG A 85 -2.15 1.18 6.85
N SER A 86 -2.78 2.30 7.21
CA SER A 86 -2.71 2.85 8.56
C SER A 86 -4.10 3.12 9.13
N PHE A 87 -4.32 2.73 10.39
CA PHE A 87 -5.53 3.14 11.10
C PHE A 87 -5.41 4.57 11.66
N SER A 88 -4.21 5.17 11.63
CA SER A 88 -3.97 6.48 12.22
C SER A 88 -4.88 7.56 11.64
N LYS A 89 -5.13 7.49 10.32
CA LYS A 89 -5.91 8.48 9.58
C LYS A 89 -7.36 8.05 9.44
N THR A 90 -7.59 6.77 9.15
CA THR A 90 -8.94 6.21 8.97
C THR A 90 -9.75 6.08 10.25
N ALA A 91 -9.11 5.83 11.40
CA ALA A 91 -9.79 5.58 12.67
C ALA A 91 -9.33 6.50 13.82
N GLY A 92 -8.48 7.50 13.55
CA GLY A 92 -7.94 8.39 14.58
C GLY A 92 -6.88 7.72 15.48
N PHE A 93 -6.28 6.60 15.05
CA PHE A 93 -5.36 5.78 15.86
C PHE A 93 -3.93 6.36 15.94
N THR A 94 -3.75 7.67 15.82
CA THR A 94 -2.43 8.34 15.82
C THR A 94 -1.64 8.07 17.10
N GLY A 95 -2.32 8.01 18.25
CA GLY A 95 -1.74 7.67 19.56
C GLY A 95 -1.63 6.16 19.82
N THR A 96 -2.51 5.34 19.23
CA THR A 96 -2.55 3.89 19.49
C THR A 96 -1.61 3.09 18.57
N ARG A 97 -1.12 3.68 17.48
CA ARG A 97 -0.08 3.13 16.60
C ARG A 97 -0.43 1.73 16.05
N CYS A 98 -1.45 1.67 15.20
CA CYS A 98 -1.83 0.46 14.49
C CYS A 98 -1.82 0.67 12.96
N ALA A 99 -1.25 -0.30 12.26
CA ALA A 99 -1.12 -0.36 10.81
C ALA A 99 -1.03 -1.83 10.38
N TYR A 100 -1.22 -2.10 9.09
CA TYR A 100 -1.03 -3.43 8.53
C TYR A 100 -0.42 -3.37 7.14
N ALA A 101 0.18 -4.48 6.72
CA ALA A 101 0.65 -4.68 5.36
C ALA A 101 -0.07 -5.89 4.76
N VAL A 102 -0.41 -5.81 3.48
CA VAL A 102 -0.93 -6.93 2.69
C VAL A 102 0.18 -7.39 1.78
N VAL A 103 0.67 -8.61 2.01
CA VAL A 103 1.70 -9.26 1.19
C VAL A 103 1.06 -10.46 0.49
N PRO A 104 0.75 -10.38 -0.81
CA PRO A 104 0.17 -11.50 -1.55
C PRO A 104 1.09 -12.73 -1.53
N LYS A 105 0.54 -13.92 -1.74
CA LYS A 105 1.36 -15.14 -1.83
C LYS A 105 2.06 -15.26 -3.18
N GLU A 106 1.52 -14.55 -4.17
CA GLU A 106 1.95 -14.51 -5.57
C GLU A 106 3.19 -13.64 -5.77
N VAL A 107 3.47 -12.70 -4.87
CA VAL A 107 4.62 -11.79 -4.99
C VAL A 107 5.92 -12.52 -4.65
N THR A 108 6.88 -12.50 -5.59
CA THR A 108 8.15 -13.22 -5.48
C THR A 108 9.34 -12.32 -5.77
N GLY A 109 10.41 -12.47 -5.01
CA GLY A 109 11.70 -11.82 -5.27
C GLY A 109 12.68 -12.77 -5.97
N LYS A 110 13.65 -12.22 -6.70
CA LYS A 110 14.69 -12.98 -7.38
C LYS A 110 15.98 -13.01 -6.56
N THR A 111 16.56 -14.18 -6.36
CA THR A 111 17.86 -14.34 -5.70
C THR A 111 19.01 -13.99 -6.65
N LYS A 112 20.24 -13.89 -6.12
CA LYS A 112 21.45 -13.71 -6.96
C LYS A 112 21.64 -14.83 -7.99
N SER A 113 21.19 -16.05 -7.69
CA SER A 113 21.26 -17.20 -8.62
C SER A 113 20.10 -17.24 -9.63
N GLY A 114 19.15 -16.30 -9.55
CA GLY A 114 18.02 -16.19 -10.46
C GLY A 114 16.77 -16.99 -10.05
N GLU A 115 16.82 -17.68 -8.91
CA GLU A 115 15.66 -18.41 -8.36
C GLU A 115 14.60 -17.43 -7.84
N ARG A 116 13.32 -17.76 -8.02
CA ARG A 116 12.19 -17.00 -7.48
C ARG A 116 11.81 -17.51 -6.11
N GLN A 117 11.70 -16.60 -5.15
CA GLN A 117 11.37 -16.94 -3.77
C GLN A 117 10.14 -16.12 -3.30
N PRO A 118 9.16 -16.74 -2.62
CA PRO A 118 7.95 -16.05 -2.18
C PRO A 118 8.27 -15.06 -1.04
N LEU A 119 7.82 -13.82 -1.17
CA LEU A 119 8.10 -12.80 -0.16
C LEU A 119 7.19 -12.91 1.06
N ASN A 120 5.96 -13.43 0.92
CA ASN A 120 5.00 -13.59 2.01
C ASN A 120 5.57 -14.33 3.25
N PRO A 121 6.11 -15.55 3.14
CA PRO A 121 6.67 -16.26 4.30
C PRO A 121 7.90 -15.56 4.88
N MET A 122 8.72 -14.90 4.04
CA MET A 122 9.86 -14.12 4.52
C MET A 122 9.41 -12.90 5.33
N TRP A 123 8.38 -12.19 4.84
CA TRP A 123 7.79 -11.06 5.52
C TRP A 123 7.22 -11.47 6.87
N ASN A 124 6.48 -12.59 6.91
CA ASN A 124 5.95 -13.14 8.15
C ASN A 124 7.06 -13.48 9.15
N ARG A 125 8.11 -14.19 8.70
CA ARG A 125 9.29 -14.49 9.54
C ARG A 125 9.91 -13.22 10.10
N ARG A 126 10.14 -12.20 9.25
CA ARG A 126 10.68 -10.91 9.67
C ARG A 126 9.78 -10.25 10.71
N GLN A 127 8.47 -10.25 10.48
CA GLN A 127 7.52 -9.60 11.37
C GLN A 127 7.46 -10.29 12.74
N CYS A 128 7.29 -11.61 12.80
CA CYS A 128 7.26 -12.36 14.06
C CYS A 128 8.59 -12.31 14.83
N THR A 129 9.73 -12.09 14.14
CA THR A 129 11.04 -11.98 14.81
C THR A 129 11.31 -10.57 15.35
N LYS A 130 10.84 -9.53 14.65
CA LYS A 130 11.20 -8.13 14.95
C LYS A 130 10.08 -7.37 15.68
N PHE A 131 8.87 -7.91 15.72
CA PHE A 131 7.71 -7.25 16.25
C PHE A 131 6.81 -8.23 17.00
N ASN A 132 6.56 -7.95 18.29
CA ASN A 132 5.76 -8.81 19.17
C ASN A 132 4.24 -8.60 19.00
N GLY A 133 3.81 -7.86 17.99
CA GLY A 133 2.41 -7.55 17.75
C GLY A 133 1.96 -6.24 18.40
N VAL A 134 0.75 -5.82 18.02
CA VAL A 134 0.05 -4.66 18.59
C VAL A 134 -0.68 -5.13 19.87
N PRO A 135 -0.83 -4.32 20.94
CA PRO A 135 -1.61 -4.72 22.11
C PRO A 135 -3.03 -5.19 21.74
N TYR A 136 -3.52 -6.24 22.41
CA TYR A 136 -4.78 -6.91 22.06
C TYR A 136 -5.98 -5.95 21.99
N ILE A 137 -6.10 -5.03 22.96
CA ILE A 137 -7.19 -4.03 22.96
C ILE A 137 -7.19 -3.14 21.71
N ILE A 138 -6.01 -2.81 21.18
CA ILE A 138 -5.87 -2.02 19.94
C ILE A 138 -6.20 -2.89 18.73
N GLN A 139 -5.85 -4.18 18.73
CA GLN A 139 -6.28 -5.11 17.68
C GLN A 139 -7.81 -5.22 17.61
N ARG A 140 -8.48 -5.33 18.76
CA ARG A 140 -9.96 -5.33 18.84
C ARG A 140 -10.57 -4.02 18.35
N GLY A 141 -9.94 -2.89 18.66
CA GLY A 141 -10.32 -1.59 18.09
C GLY A 141 -10.18 -1.56 16.57
N ALA A 142 -9.06 -2.05 16.03
CA ALA A 142 -8.82 -2.11 14.59
C ALA A 142 -9.80 -3.06 13.86
N GLU A 143 -10.17 -4.17 14.49
CA GLU A 143 -11.22 -5.07 13.98
C GLU A 143 -12.58 -4.38 13.96
N ALA A 144 -12.94 -3.65 15.02
CA ALA A 144 -14.21 -2.94 15.13
C ALA A 144 -14.40 -1.90 14.02
N VAL A 145 -13.32 -1.27 13.53
CA VAL A 145 -13.34 -0.34 12.38
C VAL A 145 -13.99 -0.96 11.14
N TYR A 146 -13.90 -2.29 10.96
CA TYR A 146 -14.46 -2.97 9.80
C TYR A 146 -15.91 -3.44 9.97
N THR A 147 -16.49 -3.32 11.17
CA THR A 147 -17.92 -3.56 11.40
C THR A 147 -18.77 -2.48 10.73
N LYS A 148 -20.06 -2.74 10.53
CA LYS A 148 -20.98 -1.74 9.96
C LYS A 148 -21.00 -0.45 10.80
N GLU A 149 -21.19 -0.60 12.11
CA GLU A 149 -21.20 0.51 13.07
C GLU A 149 -19.87 1.27 13.09
N GLY A 150 -18.74 0.54 13.18
CA GLY A 150 -17.41 1.16 13.19
C GLY A 150 -17.11 1.92 11.90
N ARG A 151 -17.55 1.43 10.73
CA ARG A 151 -17.44 2.16 9.46
C ARG A 151 -18.28 3.44 9.44
N GLU A 152 -19.49 3.40 9.97
CA GLU A 152 -20.37 4.58 10.07
C GLU A 152 -19.74 5.64 10.99
N GLN A 153 -19.29 5.23 12.18
CA GLN A 153 -18.64 6.10 13.17
C GLN A 153 -17.34 6.71 12.64
N THR A 154 -16.47 5.92 12.02
CA THR A 154 -15.18 6.41 11.48
C THR A 154 -15.38 7.35 10.30
N ARG A 155 -16.34 7.09 9.41
CA ARG A 155 -16.67 7.99 8.30
C ARG A 155 -17.20 9.33 8.78
N ALA A 156 -18.03 9.35 9.82
CA ALA A 156 -18.55 10.59 10.40
C ALA A 156 -17.43 11.52 10.91
N ASN A 157 -16.26 10.98 11.27
CA ASN A 157 -15.10 11.76 11.72
C ASN A 157 -14.16 12.22 10.59
N ILE A 158 -14.34 11.71 9.37
CA ILE A 158 -13.52 12.04 8.19
C ILE A 158 -14.19 13.09 7.31
N ALA A 159 -15.52 13.26 7.44
CA ALA A 159 -16.35 14.20 6.68
C ALA A 159 -16.14 15.66 7.09
#